data_AF-R4K7L1-F1
#
_entry.id   AF-R4K7L1-F1
#
_cell.length_a   1.000
_cell.length_b   1.000
_cell.length_c   1.000
_cell.angle_alpha   90.00
_cell.angle_beta   90.00
_cell.angle_gamma   90.00
#
_symmetry.space_group_name_H-M   'P 1'
#
loop_
_entity.id
_entity.type
_entity.pdbx_description
1 polymer ?
#
loop_
_entity_poly.entity_id
_entity_poly.type
_entity_poly.pdbx_seq_one_letter_code
_entity_poly.pdbx_strand_id
1 'polypeptide(L)' 'MIVTKKYIQDLREKSFLNISEIMEKLILEKFGKEPKPDENGHIYEYTEQDIFEQIRKMISN' A
#
# COMPACT_ATOMS: atom_id res chain seq x y z
N MET A 1 -7.18 0.71 -6.47
CA MET A 1 -6.71 -0.60 -5.95
C MET A 1 -6.64 -0.54 -4.43
N ILE A 2 -6.90 -1.67 -3.75
CA ILE A 2 -6.64 -1.84 -2.31
C ILE A 2 -5.47 -2.82 -2.10
N VAL A 3 -4.65 -2.58 -1.07
CA VAL A 3 -3.59 -3.50 -0.68
C VAL A 3 -4.16 -4.66 0.10
N THR A 4 -3.75 -5.87 -0.29
CA THR A 4 -4.06 -7.10 0.44
C THR A 4 -2.80 -7.72 1.03
N LYS A 5 -2.96 -8.63 1.99
CA LYS A 5 -1.84 -9.41 2.53
C LYS A 5 -1.09 -10.17 1.43
N LYS A 6 -1.83 -10.72 0.46
CA LYS A 6 -1.25 -11.41 -0.69
C LYS A 6 -0.34 -10.48 -1.50
N TYR A 7 -0.77 -9.25 -1.76
CA TYR A 7 0.03 -8.27 -2.47
C TYR A 7 1.33 -7.93 -1.71
N ILE A 8 1.26 -7.75 -0.38
CA ILE A 8 2.46 -7.50 0.44
C ILE A 8 3.41 -8.70 0.41
N GLN A 9 2.88 -9.92 0.43
CA GLN A 9 3.69 -11.13 0.28
C GLN A 9 4.36 -11.20 -1.10
N ASP A 10 3.63 -10.88 -2.17
CA ASP A 10 4.18 -10.77 -3.52
C ASP A 10 5.32 -9.73 -3.58
N LEU A 11 5.19 -8.59 -2.89
CA LEU A 11 6.25 -7.58 -2.81
C LEU A 11 7.51 -8.07 -2.07
N ARG A 12 7.35 -8.91 -1.03
CA ARG A 12 8.50 -9.54 -0.34
C ARG A 12 9.21 -10.53 -1.25
N GLU A 13 8.46 -11.39 -1.92
CA GLU A 13 9.00 -12.53 -2.65
C GLU A 13 9.50 -12.17 -4.06
N LYS A 14 8.78 -11.30 -4.78
CA LYS A 14 9.07 -10.97 -6.19
C LYS A 14 9.86 -9.68 -6.34
N SER A 15 9.58 -8.69 -5.48
CA SER A 15 10.26 -7.38 -5.53
C SER A 15 11.40 -7.27 -4.52
N PHE A 16 11.65 -8.31 -3.72
CA PHE A 16 12.69 -8.37 -2.70
C PHE A 16 12.67 -7.18 -1.72
N LEU A 17 11.47 -6.64 -1.46
CA LEU A 17 11.30 -5.55 -0.51
C LEU A 17 11.36 -6.10 0.91
N ASN A 18 12.22 -5.52 1.74
CA ASN A 18 12.32 -5.86 3.16
C ASN A 18 11.18 -5.21 3.96
N ILE A 19 9.98 -5.77 3.85
CA ILE A 19 8.79 -5.30 4.54
C ILE A 19 8.69 -6.00 5.90
N SER A 20 9.05 -5.30 6.98
CA SER A 20 8.87 -5.80 8.35
C SER A 20 7.39 -5.99 8.71
N GLU A 21 7.08 -6.77 9.74
CA GLU A 21 5.69 -6.95 10.20
C GLU A 21 5.04 -5.64 10.66
N ILE A 22 5.82 -4.72 11.24
CA ILE A 22 5.35 -3.39 11.63
C ILE A 22 4.95 -2.60 10.39
N MET A 23 5.77 -2.65 9.34
CA MET A 23 5.50 -1.94 8.10
C MET A 23 4.32 -2.54 7.34
N GLU A 24 4.17 -3.87 7.34
CA GLU A 24 3.00 -4.54 6.79
C GLU A 24 1.69 -4.03 7.43
N LYS A 25 1.66 -3.93 8.77
CA LYS A 25 0.48 -3.40 9.48
C LYS A 25 0.16 -1.96 9.05
N LEU A 26 1.17 -1.10 8.96
CA LEU A 26 1.00 0.30 8.53
C LEU A 26 0.52 0.40 7.07
N ILE A 27 1.07 -0.42 6.18
CA ILE A 27 0.67 -0.47 4.77
C ILE A 27 -0.79 -0.91 4.66
N LEU A 28 -1.20 -1.96 5.38
CA LEU A 28 -2.59 -2.45 5.38
C LEU A 28 -3.55 -1.44 6.00
N GLU A 29 -3.14 -0.75 7.05
CA GLU A 29 -3.98 0.27 7.69
C GLU A 29 -4.26 1.45 6.75
N LYS A 30 -3.25 1.84 5.96
CA LYS A 30 -3.28 3.00 5.07
C LYS A 30 -3.90 2.70 3.71
N PHE A 31 -3.57 1.56 3.11
CA PHE A 31 -3.94 1.22 1.73
C PHE A 31 -4.83 -0.02 1.62
N GLY A 32 -5.06 -0.76 2.72
CA GLY A 32 -5.93 -1.95 2.73
C GLY A 32 -7.40 -1.65 2.98
N LYS A 33 -7.78 -0.37 3.05
CA LYS A 33 -9.16 0.10 3.17
C LYS A 33 -9.60 0.73 1.86
N GLU A 34 -10.89 0.66 1.56
CA GLU A 34 -11.44 1.37 0.41
C GLU A 34 -11.17 2.88 0.54
N PRO A 35 -10.79 3.54 -0.57
CA PRO A 35 -10.55 4.98 -0.55
C PRO A 35 -11.83 5.69 -0.15
N LYS A 36 -11.74 6.50 0.91
CA LYS A 36 -12.87 7.34 1.34
C LYS A 36 -12.96 8.56 0.43
N PRO A 37 -14.18 9.02 0.11
CA PRO A 37 -14.35 10.28 -0.58
C PRO A 37 -13.77 11.43 0.25
N ASP A 38 -13.11 12.37 -0.42
CA ASP A 38 -12.64 13.62 0.18
C ASP A 38 -13.82 14.56 0.53
N GLU A 39 -13.51 15.71 1.11
CA GLU A 39 -14.49 16.75 1.48
C GLU A 39 -15.30 17.30 0.29
N ASN A 40 -14.82 17.08 -0.94
CA ASN A 40 -15.48 17.45 -2.19
C ASN A 40 -16.18 16.26 -2.88
N GLY A 41 -16.17 15.08 -2.27
CA GLY A 41 -16.77 13.86 -2.81
C GLY A 41 -15.90 13.11 -3.82
N HIS A 42 -14.63 13.47 -4.00
CA HIS A 42 -13.73 12.75 -4.90
C HIS A 42 -13.19 11.49 -4.23
N ILE A 43 -13.33 10.36 -4.90
CA ILE A 43 -12.73 9.09 -4.48
C ILE A 43 -11.40 8.95 -5.21
N TYR A 44 -10.29 9.07 -4.49
CA TYR A 44 -8.97 8.86 -5.06
C TYR A 44 -8.63 7.38 -5.06
N GLU A 45 -8.87 6.70 -6.18
CA GLU A 45 -8.40 5.34 -6.36
C GLU A 45 -6.91 5.33 -6.69
N TYR A 46 -6.10 4.74 -5.81
CA TYR A 46 -4.69 4.51 -6.11
C TYR A 46 -4.54 3.45 -7.20
N THR A 47 -3.71 3.72 -8.20
CA THR A 47 -3.26 2.69 -9.13
C THR A 47 -2.28 1.74 -8.44
N GLU A 48 -2.04 0.57 -9.02
CA GLU A 48 -1.02 -0.36 -8.51
C GLU A 48 0.36 0.30 -8.44
N GLN A 49 0.71 1.11 -9.44
CA GLN A 49 1.96 1.85 -9.48
C GLN A 49 2.05 2.88 -8.35
N ASP A 50 0.99 3.65 -8.08
CA ASP A 50 0.97 4.61 -6.98
C ASP A 50 1.20 3.93 -5.63
N ILE A 51 0.54 2.78 -5.42
CA ILE A 51 0.70 2.00 -4.20
C ILE A 51 2.13 1.48 -4.07
N PHE A 52 2.69 0.93 -5.16
CA PHE A 52 4.07 0.45 -5.15
C PHE A 52 5.06 1.57 -4.81
N GLU A 53 4.93 2.74 -5.43
CA GLU A 53 5.80 3.89 -5.15
C GLU A 53 5.66 4.39 -3.72
N GLN A 54 4.43 4.45 -3.19
CA GLN A 54 4.20 4.85 -1.80
C GLN A 54 4.81 3.86 -0.81
N ILE A 55 4.61 2.55 -1.02
CA ILE A 55 5.21 1.51 -0.18
C ILE A 55 6.75 1.60 -0.24
N ARG A 56 7.32 1.74 -1.43
CA ARG A 56 8.77 1.89 -1.61
C ARG A 56 9.32 3.10 -0.86
N LYS A 57 8.64 4.25 -0.94
CA LYS A 57 9.00 5.47 -0.20
C LYS A 57 8.91 5.27 1.32
N MET A 58 7.92 4.52 1.80
CA MET A 58 7.79 4.21 3.23
C MET A 58 8.95 3.34 3.73
N ILE A 59 9.42 2.36 2.96
CA ILE A 59 10.48 1.43 3.38
C ILE A 59 11.88 2.03 3.24
N SER A 60 12.06 3.00 2.33
CA SER A 60 13.37 3.60 2.04
C SER A 60 13.70 4.82 2.91
N ASN A 61 12.76 5.29 3.73
CA ASN A 61 12.94 6.33 4.75
C ASN A 61 13.12 5.70 6.13
#